data_AF-A0A950NQ40-F1
#
_entry.id   AF-A0A950NQ40-F1
#
_cell.length_a   1.000
_cell.length_b   1.000
_cell.length_c   1.000
_cell.angle_alpha   90.00
_cell.angle_beta   90.00
_cell.angle_gamma   90.00
#
_symmetry.space_group_name_H-M   'P 1'
#
loop_
_entity.id
_entity.type
_entity.pdbx_description
1 polymer ?
#
loop_
_entity_poly.entity_id
_entity_poly.type
_entity_poly.pdbx_seq_one_letter_code
_entity_poly.pdbx_strand_id
1 'polypeptide(L)'
;MSLLRELWIVTAKDLRIEARSRVTVGQVLPFGAIVLLLFAFALDPDRGILPRVAPGLFWVAVLLAALLAVSRAFALEQANGARDGLRLSGLDAGAMFLGKALAVAIQLFVLEVVLGAGVVVF
;
A
#
# COMPACT_ATOMS: atom_id res chain seq x y z
N MET A 1 -18.96 -20.47 4.41
CA MET A 1 -19.45 -19.54 5.44
C MET A 1 -20.10 -18.35 4.72
N SER A 2 -20.51 -17.25 5.37
CA SER A 2 -20.92 -16.06 4.59
C SER A 2 -19.69 -15.42 3.95
N LEU A 3 -19.80 -14.97 2.70
CA LEU A 3 -18.72 -14.33 1.94
C LEU A 3 -18.06 -13.16 2.70
N LEU A 4 -18.87 -12.37 3.40
CA LEU A 4 -18.43 -11.25 4.25
C LEU A 4 -17.47 -11.70 5.37
N ARG A 5 -17.73 -12.86 5.97
CA ARG A 5 -16.89 -13.39 7.05
C ARG A 5 -15.56 -13.89 6.51
N GLU A 6 -15.58 -14.56 5.36
CA GLU A 6 -14.38 -15.06 4.69
C GLU A 6 -13.49 -13.90 4.25
N LEU A 7 -14.07 -12.85 3.66
CA LEU A 7 -13.38 -11.60 3.31
C LEU A 7 -12.68 -10.98 4.53
N TRP A 8 -13.43 -10.81 5.63
CA TRP A 8 -12.88 -10.17 6.83
C TRP A 8 -11.75 -10.97 7.47
N ILE A 9 -11.83 -12.31 7.45
CA ILE A 9 -10.76 -13.19 7.93
C ILE A 9 -9.49 -12.97 7.11
N VAL A 10 -9.59 -12.92 5.79
CA VAL A 10 -8.45 -12.69 4.89
C VAL A 10 -7.85 -11.30 5.13
N THR A 11 -8.68 -10.26 5.21
CA THR A 11 -8.23 -8.89 5.48
C THR A 11 -7.52 -8.77 6.82
N ALA A 12 -8.12 -9.27 7.90
CA ALA A 12 -7.54 -9.17 9.24
C ALA A 12 -6.22 -9.94 9.35
N LYS A 13 -6.14 -11.12 8.71
CA LYS A 13 -4.90 -11.91 8.62
C LYS A 13 -3.79 -11.11 7.94
N ASP A 14 -4.06 -10.53 6.77
CA ASP A 14 -3.04 -9.80 6.02
C ASP A 14 -2.63 -8.49 6.71
N LEU A 15 -3.57 -7.75 7.31
CA LEU A 15 -3.24 -6.57 8.13
C LEU A 15 -2.37 -6.93 9.35
N ARG A 16 -2.62 -8.08 9.99
CA ARG A 16 -1.83 -8.54 11.14
C ARG A 16 -0.42 -8.95 10.71
N ILE A 17 -0.27 -9.61 9.56
CA ILE A 17 1.04 -9.93 8.98
C ILE A 17 1.79 -8.63 8.68
N GLU A 18 1.11 -7.64 8.11
CA GLU A 18 1.72 -6.35 7.81
C GLU A 18 2.20 -5.64 9.08
N ALA A 19 1.32 -5.50 10.07
CA ALA A 19 1.65 -4.84 11.34
C ALA A 19 2.85 -5.48 12.05
N ARG A 20 3.03 -6.80 11.91
CA ARG A 20 4.14 -7.54 12.50
C ARG A 20 5.43 -7.45 11.68
N SER A 21 5.31 -7.50 10.36
CA SER A 21 6.47 -7.39 9.45
C SER A 21 6.97 -5.95 9.31
N ARG A 22 6.12 -4.96 9.65
CA ARG A 22 6.38 -3.51 9.56
C ARG A 22 6.87 -3.06 8.18
N VAL A 23 6.51 -3.75 7.11
CA VAL A 23 7.14 -3.48 5.82
C VAL A 23 6.50 -2.33 5.07
N THR A 24 5.20 -2.07 5.23
CA THR A 24 4.59 -0.81 4.78
C THR A 24 5.34 0.38 5.37
N VAL A 25 5.68 0.30 6.67
CA VAL A 25 6.46 1.33 7.37
C VAL A 25 7.94 1.32 6.98
N GLY A 26 8.52 0.14 6.72
CA GLY A 26 9.96 -0.03 6.50
C GLY A 26 10.42 0.06 5.04
N GLN A 27 9.52 -0.11 4.06
CA GLN A 27 9.85 -0.09 2.63
C GLN A 27 8.97 0.87 1.84
N VAL A 28 7.65 0.78 1.99
CA VAL A 28 6.70 1.54 1.14
C VAL A 28 6.67 3.02 1.51
N LEU A 29 6.66 3.34 2.80
CA LEU A 29 6.64 4.71 3.31
C LEU A 29 7.96 5.45 3.01
N PRO A 30 9.16 4.89 3.27
CA PRO A 30 10.42 5.53 2.88
C PRO A 30 10.50 5.73 1.36
N PHE A 31 10.02 4.78 0.57
CA PHE A 31 10.00 4.91 -0.89
C PHE A 31 9.14 6.10 -1.34
N GLY A 32 7.89 6.20 -0.86
CA GLY A 32 7.02 7.34 -1.16
C GLY A 32 7.60 8.69 -0.71
N ALA A 33 8.19 8.73 0.48
CA ALA A 33 8.85 9.92 1.01
C ALA A 33 10.07 10.34 0.18
N ILE A 34 10.91 9.38 -0.23
CA ILE A 34 12.06 9.65 -1.12
C ILE A 34 11.59 10.16 -2.47
N VAL A 35 10.52 9.60 -3.05
CA VAL A 35 9.96 10.08 -4.32
C VAL A 35 9.53 11.54 -4.20
N LEU A 36 8.78 11.90 -3.15
CA LEU A 36 8.38 13.29 -2.91
C LEU A 36 9.59 14.22 -2.71
N LEU A 37 10.59 13.76 -1.95
CA LEU A 37 11.81 14.53 -1.69
C LEU A 37 12.61 14.76 -2.97
N LEU A 38 12.75 13.75 -3.83
CA LEU A 38 13.41 13.85 -5.13
C LEU A 38 12.69 14.86 -6.02
N PHE A 39 11.36 14.85 -6.02
CA PHE A 39 10.58 15.85 -6.75
C PHE A 39 10.76 17.25 -6.20
N ALA A 40 10.76 17.42 -4.87
CA ALA A 40 11.01 18.71 -4.23
C ALA A 40 12.41 19.25 -4.55
N PHE A 41 13.43 18.40 -4.63
CA PHE A 41 14.78 18.82 -5.05
C PHE A 41 14.90 19.08 -6.55
N ALA A 42 14.22 18.29 -7.38
CA ALA A 42 14.23 18.48 -8.83
C ALA A 42 13.50 19.76 -9.26
N LEU A 43 12.51 20.19 -8.46
CA LEU A 43 11.68 21.35 -8.71
C LEU A 43 12.09 22.48 -7.78
N ASP A 44 12.92 23.36 -8.30
CA ASP A 44 13.40 24.58 -7.65
C ASP A 44 12.24 25.40 -7.00
N PRO A 45 12.19 25.54 -5.66
CA PRO A 45 11.10 26.18 -4.93
C PRO A 45 10.84 27.62 -5.36
N ASP A 46 11.90 28.34 -5.78
CA ASP A 46 11.84 29.75 -6.18
C ASP A 46 11.05 30.01 -7.46
N ARG A 47 10.74 28.96 -8.25
CA ARG A 47 10.06 29.12 -9.54
C ARG A 47 8.54 29.22 -9.43
N GLY A 48 7.96 29.07 -8.24
CA GLY A 48 6.50 29.07 -8.03
C GLY A 48 5.75 27.94 -8.75
N ILE A 49 6.49 26.98 -9.34
CA ILE A 49 5.95 25.81 -10.04
C ILE A 49 5.51 24.76 -9.02
N LEU A 50 6.27 24.61 -7.93
CA LEU A 50 6.09 23.55 -6.94
C LEU A 50 4.65 23.46 -6.40
N PRO A 51 3.98 24.56 -5.98
CA PRO A 51 2.59 24.48 -5.50
C PRO A 51 1.59 24.05 -6.58
N ARG A 52 1.88 24.33 -7.87
CA ARG A 52 0.99 23.97 -8.98
C ARG A 52 1.09 22.49 -9.35
N VAL A 53 2.27 21.88 -9.17
CA VAL A 53 2.52 20.48 -9.56
C VAL A 53 2.48 19.51 -8.37
N ALA A 54 2.63 20.00 -7.13
CA ALA A 54 2.63 19.20 -5.91
C ALA A 54 1.47 18.19 -5.81
N PRO A 55 0.19 18.55 -6.13
CA PRO A 55 -0.90 17.58 -6.09
C PRO A 55 -0.71 16.41 -7.07
N GLY A 56 -0.19 16.69 -8.27
CA GLY A 56 0.10 15.65 -9.26
C GLY A 56 1.23 14.73 -8.80
N LEU A 57 2.29 15.31 -8.22
CA LEU A 57 3.45 14.56 -7.73
C LEU A 57 3.10 13.69 -6.52
N PHE A 58 2.21 14.17 -5.66
CA PHE A 58 1.64 13.38 -4.58
C PHE A 58 0.97 12.11 -5.12
N TRP A 59 0.08 12.25 -6.11
CA TRP A 59 -0.56 11.10 -6.72
C TRP A 59 0.43 10.16 -7.43
N VAL A 60 1.46 10.68 -8.10
CA VAL A 60 2.53 9.85 -8.67
C VAL A 60 3.22 9.02 -7.59
N ALA A 61 3.59 9.63 -6.46
CA ALA A 61 4.24 8.93 -5.36
C ALA A 61 3.33 7.85 -4.76
N VAL A 62 2.05 8.16 -4.57
CA VAL A 62 1.03 7.22 -4.09
C VAL A 62 0.84 6.05 -5.05
N LEU A 63 0.74 6.30 -6.37
CA LEU A 63 0.57 5.26 -7.38
C LEU A 63 1.78 4.34 -7.47
N LEU A 64 3.00 4.89 -7.41
CA LEU A 64 4.23 4.08 -7.39
C LEU A 64 4.29 3.23 -6.11
N ALA A 65 3.93 3.81 -4.96
CA ALA A 65 3.83 3.07 -3.70
C ALA A 65 2.75 1.97 -3.76
N ALA A 66 1.63 2.21 -4.45
CA ALA A 66 0.58 1.23 -4.69
C ALA A 66 1.08 0.04 -5.51
N LEU A 67 1.81 0.27 -6.59
CA LEU A 67 2.45 -0.80 -7.37
C LEU A 67 3.38 -1.65 -6.49
N LEU A 68 4.18 -1.01 -5.64
CA LEU A 68 5.08 -1.71 -4.72
C LEU A 68 4.32 -2.52 -3.66
N ALA A 69 3.27 -1.94 -3.06
CA ALA A 69 2.45 -2.61 -2.06
C ALA A 69 1.72 -3.84 -2.64
N VAL A 70 1.12 -3.70 -3.82
CA VAL A 70 0.42 -4.78 -4.53
C VAL A 70 1.39 -5.91 -4.89
N SER A 71 2.51 -5.59 -5.54
CA SER A 71 3.52 -6.60 -5.94
C SER A 71 4.04 -7.38 -4.73
N ARG A 72 4.32 -6.69 -3.62
CA ARG A 72 4.75 -7.33 -2.38
C ARG A 72 3.67 -8.22 -1.77
N ALA A 73 2.42 -7.75 -1.72
CA ALA A 73 1.31 -8.50 -1.15
C ALA A 73 1.13 -9.87 -1.83
N PHE A 74 1.39 -9.93 -3.15
CA PHE A 74 1.40 -11.18 -3.91
C PHE A 74 2.69 -11.98 -3.75
N ALA A 75 3.87 -11.35 -3.67
CA ALA A 75 5.15 -12.04 -3.48
C ALA A 75 5.20 -12.82 -2.15
N LEU A 76 4.65 -12.25 -1.07
CA LEU A 76 4.54 -12.87 0.26
C LEU A 76 3.76 -14.19 0.25
N GLU A 77 2.74 -14.30 -0.60
CA GLU A 77 1.97 -15.55 -0.72
C GLU A 77 2.70 -16.61 -1.54
N GLN A 78 3.49 -16.20 -2.53
CA GLN A 78 4.29 -17.12 -3.34
C GLN A 78 5.44 -17.70 -2.54
N ALA A 79 6.18 -16.86 -1.80
CA ALA A 79 7.35 -17.28 -1.05
C ALA A 79 7.04 -18.31 0.05
N ASN A 80 5.82 -18.30 0.58
CA ASN A 80 5.40 -19.19 1.68
C ASN A 80 4.66 -20.46 1.22
N GLY A 81 4.52 -20.71 -0.09
CA GLY A 81 3.65 -21.79 -0.61
C GLY A 81 2.18 -21.63 -0.22
N ALA A 82 1.81 -20.46 0.32
CA ALA A 82 0.51 -20.22 0.93
C ALA A 82 -0.62 -20.15 -0.11
N ARG A 83 -0.29 -19.90 -1.38
CA ARG A 83 -1.25 -19.94 -2.49
C ARG A 83 -1.88 -21.32 -2.67
N ASP A 84 -1.08 -22.37 -2.55
CA ASP A 84 -1.57 -23.73 -2.71
C ASP A 84 -2.36 -24.16 -1.47
N GLY A 85 -1.93 -23.76 -0.28
CA GLY A 85 -2.70 -23.94 0.96
C GLY A 85 -4.06 -23.20 0.94
N LEU A 86 -4.11 -21.98 0.39
CA LEU A 86 -5.34 -21.21 0.23
C LEU A 86 -6.29 -21.85 -0.80
N ARG A 87 -5.77 -22.39 -1.90
CA ARG A 87 -6.58 -23.14 -2.88
C ARG A 87 -7.18 -24.41 -2.29
N LEU A 88 -6.45 -25.08 -1.40
CA LEU A 88 -6.91 -26.29 -0.72
C LEU A 88 -7.86 -25.99 0.46
N SER A 89 -7.94 -24.73 0.92
CA SER A 89 -8.74 -24.34 2.10
C SER A 89 -10.25 -24.29 1.87
N GLY A 90 -10.73 -24.40 0.63
CA GLY A 90 -12.15 -24.36 0.29
C GLY A 90 -12.82 -22.99 0.47
N LEU A 91 -12.06 -21.93 0.67
CA LEU A 91 -12.56 -20.55 0.71
C LEU A 91 -13.01 -20.08 -0.68
N ASP A 92 -14.03 -19.22 -0.71
CA ASP A 92 -14.46 -18.60 -1.96
C ASP A 92 -13.34 -17.71 -2.54
N ALA A 93 -13.05 -17.90 -3.84
CA ALA A 93 -11.99 -17.17 -4.52
C ALA A 93 -12.28 -15.66 -4.61
N GLY A 94 -13.55 -15.27 -4.69
CA GLY A 94 -13.98 -13.87 -4.68
C GLY A 94 -13.75 -13.22 -3.34
N ALA A 95 -14.14 -13.88 -2.24
CA ALA A 95 -13.88 -13.41 -0.88
C ALA A 95 -12.37 -13.26 -0.60
N MET A 96 -11.55 -14.17 -1.12
CA MET A 96 -10.09 -14.10 -0.99
C MET A 96 -9.50 -12.90 -1.72
N PHE A 97 -9.90 -12.67 -2.98
CA PHE A 97 -9.46 -11.52 -3.77
C PHE A 97 -9.87 -10.19 -3.12
N LEU A 98 -11.15 -10.07 -2.73
CA LEU A 98 -11.66 -8.85 -2.11
C LEU A 98 -11.01 -8.59 -0.74
N GLY A 99 -10.78 -9.64 0.06
CA GLY A 99 -10.11 -9.52 1.35
C GLY A 99 -8.67 -9.01 1.22
N LYS A 100 -7.95 -9.50 0.21
CA LYS A 100 -6.60 -9.05 -0.18
C LYS A 100 -6.61 -7.60 -0.65
N ALA A 101 -7.52 -7.27 -1.57
CA ALA A 101 -7.66 -5.93 -2.12
C ALA A 101 -7.97 -4.91 -1.02
N LEU A 102 -8.86 -5.25 -0.09
CA LEU A 102 -9.20 -4.39 1.05
C LEU A 102 -8.01 -4.19 1.99
N ALA A 103 -7.22 -5.24 2.26
CA ALA A 103 -6.03 -5.11 3.10
C ALA A 103 -5.01 -4.13 2.48
N VAL A 104 -4.75 -4.25 1.18
CA VAL A 104 -3.86 -3.33 0.45
C VAL A 104 -4.44 -1.92 0.41
N ALA A 105 -5.74 -1.76 0.18
CA ALA A 105 -6.40 -0.46 0.18
C ALA A 105 -6.26 0.25 1.53
N ILE A 106 -6.44 -0.47 2.65
CA ILE A 106 -6.23 0.09 3.99
C ILE A 106 -4.77 0.51 4.20
N GLN A 107 -3.81 -0.29 3.75
CA GLN A 107 -2.39 0.06 3.84
C GLN A 107 -2.06 1.33 3.03
N LEU A 108 -2.62 1.46 1.83
CA LEU A 108 -2.43 2.64 0.99
C LEU A 108 -3.10 3.88 1.58
N PHE A 109 -4.27 3.72 2.16
CA PHE A 109 -4.93 4.83 2.85
C PHE A 109 -4.09 5.35 4.03
N VAL A 110 -3.50 4.45 4.83
CA VAL A 110 -2.58 4.85 5.90
C VAL A 110 -1.35 5.57 5.33
N LEU A 111 -0.79 5.07 4.23
CA LEU A 111 0.32 5.72 3.54
C LEU A 111 -0.05 7.13 3.06
N GLU A 112 -1.20 7.30 2.41
CA GLU A 112 -1.70 8.58 1.94
C GLU A 112 -1.85 9.59 3.09
N VAL A 113 -2.41 9.16 4.22
CA VAL A 113 -2.53 10.00 5.42
C VAL A 113 -1.15 10.43 5.93
N VAL A 114 -0.18 9.51 5.98
CA VAL A 114 1.18 9.83 6.46
C VAL A 114 1.91 10.76 5.49
N LEU A 115 1.86 10.46 4.19
CA LEU A 115 2.50 11.29 3.17
C LEU A 115 1.84 12.67 3.09
N GLY A 116 0.50 12.72 3.14
CA GLY A 116 -0.26 13.96 3.11
C GLY A 116 0.03 14.83 4.33
N ALA A 117 0.12 14.24 5.52
CA ALA A 117 0.57 14.95 6.72
C ALA A 117 2.00 15.51 6.54
N GLY A 118 2.90 14.74 5.93
CA GLY A 118 4.23 15.24 5.57
C GLY A 118 4.18 16.46 4.64
N VAL A 119 3.42 16.37 3.55
CA VAL A 119 3.28 17.46 2.58
C VAL A 119 2.61 18.72 3.16
N VAL A 120 1.72 18.57 4.15
CA VAL A 120 1.08 19.74 4.80
C VAL A 120 2.03 20.42 5.79
N VAL A 121 2.96 19.67 6.39
CA VAL A 121 3.91 20.19 7.39
C VAL A 121 5.11 20.91 6.74
N PHE A 122 5.50 20.53 5.52
CA PHE A 122 6.62 21.09 4.76
C PHE A 122 6.17 21.99 3.63
#